data_AF-A0A944HHT4-F1
#
_entry.id   AF-A0A944HHT4-F1
#
_cell.length_a   1.000
_cell.length_b   1.000
_cell.length_c   1.000
_cell.angle_alpha   90.00
_cell.angle_beta   90.00
_cell.angle_gamma   90.00
#
_symmetry.space_group_name_H-M   'P 1'
#
loop_
_entity.id
_entity.type
_entity.pdbx_description
1 polymer ?
#
loop_
_entity_poly.entity_id
_entity_poly.type
_entity_poly.pdbx_seq_one_letter_code
_entity_poly.pdbx_strand_id
1 'polypeptide(L)'
;MSETVGYLYGVAAATTELHDAVAGLRGVYDAAVRVVTDQDVAAVVSDVPSADFEEAPLAAHLEDLAWLESVARAHHGVVDAVTARTTVLPLRLGTIYRDDEGIRTMLAAGRAAFLPRLARLGRHVEWGVKVFFVPPATGGPGGAPDEPATELSPGRAYLRGRRHEQHTRDRAYQEALEAAQRIHAAAAARAVEHTRHRVQQGALAEGLLENIANDAYLVATDMSDAFLAAVRQADEGAELVRTEITGPWAPYSFAAAAPDETGAGSGLGDQEDTEATTG
;
A
#
# COMPACT_ATOMS: atom_id res chain seq x y z
N MET A 1 35.71 10.55 -3.63
CA MET A 1 34.61 10.09 -2.77
C MET A 1 33.38 10.12 -3.65
N SER A 2 32.60 9.04 -3.73
CA SER A 2 31.33 9.10 -4.47
C SER A 2 30.46 10.14 -3.77
N GLU A 3 29.82 11.01 -4.54
CA GLU A 3 28.81 11.91 -4.02
C GLU A 3 27.64 11.07 -3.48
N THR A 4 27.09 11.50 -2.34
CA THR A 4 26.03 10.78 -1.62
C THR A 4 24.84 11.71 -1.41
N VAL A 5 23.65 11.12 -1.45
CA VAL A 5 22.40 11.78 -1.06
C VAL A 5 21.80 11.08 0.16
N GLY A 6 21.02 11.81 0.95
CA GLY A 6 20.26 11.25 2.06
C GLY A 6 18.98 10.58 1.56
N TYR A 7 18.89 9.26 1.70
CA TYR A 7 17.67 8.49 1.47
C TYR A 7 16.84 8.44 2.76
N LEU A 8 15.58 8.89 2.72
CA LEU A 8 14.71 8.98 3.89
C LEU A 8 13.72 7.81 3.93
N TYR A 9 13.68 7.13 5.07
CA TYR A 9 12.73 6.04 5.34
C TYR A 9 11.44 6.57 5.99
N GLY A 10 11.58 7.54 6.89
CA GLY A 10 10.46 8.06 7.66
C GLY A 10 10.83 9.21 8.59
N VAL A 11 9.81 9.81 9.19
CA VAL A 11 9.94 10.86 10.22
C VAL A 11 9.42 10.32 11.55
N ALA A 12 10.14 10.56 12.65
CA ALA A 12 9.79 10.11 13.98
C ALA A 12 10.01 11.24 15.02
N ALA A 13 9.55 11.03 16.25
CA ALA A 13 9.87 11.93 17.35
C ALA A 13 11.35 11.79 17.73
N ALA A 14 12.04 12.91 17.95
CA ALA A 14 13.45 12.94 18.32
C ALA A 14 13.64 12.46 19.76
N THR A 15 13.83 11.16 19.93
CA THR A 15 13.95 10.49 21.24
C THR A 15 15.19 9.62 21.31
N THR A 16 15.62 9.25 22.52
CA THR A 16 16.69 8.25 22.71
C THR A 16 16.26 6.88 22.17
N GLU A 17 14.99 6.52 22.33
CA GLU A 17 14.44 5.27 21.82
C GLU A 17 14.57 5.15 20.30
N LEU A 18 14.38 6.26 19.56
CA LEU A 18 14.64 6.29 18.11
C LEU A 18 16.11 6.03 17.79
N HIS A 19 17.03 6.67 18.51
CA HIS A 19 18.47 6.47 18.28
C HIS A 19 18.88 5.02 18.55
N ASP A 20 18.35 4.43 19.61
CA ASP A 20 18.58 3.02 19.94
C ASP A 20 17.95 2.08 18.90
N ALA A 21 16.79 2.44 18.37
CA ALA A 21 16.09 1.65 17.35
C ALA A 21 16.86 1.57 16.03
N VAL A 22 17.55 2.65 15.64
CA VAL A 22 18.34 2.67 14.39
C VAL A 22 19.77 2.16 14.57
N ALA A 23 20.24 2.01 15.80
CA ALA A 23 21.61 1.59 16.09
C ALA A 23 21.91 0.21 15.48
N GLY A 24 22.86 0.18 14.55
CA GLY A 24 23.26 -1.06 13.86
C GLY A 24 22.31 -1.51 12.74
N LEU A 25 21.24 -0.77 12.45
CA LEU A 25 20.39 -1.06 11.30
C LEU A 25 21.11 -0.76 9.99
N ARG A 26 20.80 -1.57 8.98
CA ARG A 26 21.28 -1.45 7.61
C ARG A 26 20.10 -1.28 6.68
N GLY A 27 20.18 -0.29 5.81
CA GLY A 27 19.11 0.08 4.91
C GLY A 27 19.43 -0.22 3.45
N VAL A 28 18.92 0.63 2.55
CA VAL A 28 19.18 0.54 1.11
C VAL A 28 20.69 0.53 0.84
N TYR A 29 21.13 -0.34 -0.07
CA TYR A 29 22.55 -0.59 -0.36
C TYR A 29 23.39 -1.06 0.84
N ASP A 30 22.75 -1.69 1.84
CA ASP A 30 23.39 -2.02 3.11
C ASP A 30 24.03 -0.75 3.73
N ALA A 31 23.48 0.44 3.50
CA ALA A 31 24.01 1.65 4.11
C ALA A 31 23.65 1.68 5.61
N ALA A 32 24.53 2.25 6.44
CA ALA A 32 24.21 2.44 7.85
C ALA A 32 23.01 3.39 7.99
N VAL A 33 22.05 3.04 8.83
CA VAL A 33 20.92 3.93 9.15
C VAL A 33 21.35 4.88 10.26
N ARG A 34 21.04 6.16 10.10
CA ARG A 34 21.31 7.23 11.05
C ARG A 34 20.11 8.15 11.21
N VAL A 35 20.20 9.06 12.18
CA VAL A 35 19.15 10.03 12.49
C VAL A 35 19.64 11.44 12.14
N VAL A 36 18.81 12.21 11.45
CA VAL A 36 18.96 13.67 11.33
C VAL A 36 17.87 14.32 12.16
N THR A 37 18.26 15.10 13.17
CA THR A 37 17.32 15.70 14.15
C THR A 37 17.17 17.19 13.91
N ASP A 38 15.93 17.69 13.98
CA ASP A 38 15.60 19.10 14.14
C ASP A 38 14.59 19.26 15.28
N GLN A 39 15.03 19.87 16.39
CA GLN A 39 14.24 20.04 17.61
C GLN A 39 13.67 18.70 18.12
N ASP A 40 12.35 18.52 18.07
CA ASP A 40 11.59 17.37 18.59
C ASP A 40 11.18 16.37 17.50
N VAL A 41 11.58 16.60 16.24
CA VAL A 41 11.36 15.69 15.12
C VAL A 41 12.69 15.24 14.52
N ALA A 42 12.68 14.05 13.94
CA ALA A 42 13.87 13.48 13.35
C ALA A 42 13.54 12.64 12.11
N ALA A 43 14.42 12.64 11.13
CA ALA A 43 14.36 11.78 9.96
C ALA A 43 15.25 10.55 10.17
N VAL A 44 14.75 9.38 9.81
CA VAL A 44 15.52 8.13 9.70
C VAL A 44 16.07 8.05 8.29
N VAL A 45 17.40 8.00 8.15
CA VAL A 45 18.07 8.17 6.86
C VAL A 45 19.26 7.24 6.66
N SER A 46 19.66 7.06 5.42
CA SER A 46 20.95 6.48 5.03
C SER A 46 21.60 7.32 3.95
N ASP A 47 22.93 7.36 3.94
CA ASP A 47 23.69 7.96 2.85
C ASP A 47 23.87 6.92 1.74
N VAL A 48 23.36 7.23 0.55
CA VAL A 48 23.38 6.34 -0.62
C VAL A 48 24.06 7.04 -1.80
N PRO A 49 24.66 6.30 -2.76
CA PRO A 49 25.32 6.91 -3.91
C PRO A 49 24.35 7.79 -4.72
N SER A 50 24.72 9.05 -4.99
CA SER A 50 23.86 9.99 -5.73
C SER A 50 23.55 9.50 -7.15
N ALA A 51 24.54 8.87 -7.80
CA ALA A 51 24.47 8.43 -9.18
C ALA A 51 23.28 7.49 -9.48
N ASP A 52 22.84 6.69 -8.50
CA ASP A 52 21.72 5.75 -8.69
C ASP A 52 20.34 6.41 -8.59
N PHE A 53 20.30 7.65 -8.08
CA PHE A 53 19.08 8.43 -7.83
C PHE A 53 19.00 9.71 -8.66
N GLU A 54 19.91 9.90 -9.61
CA GLU A 54 19.77 10.91 -10.66
C GLU A 54 18.66 10.51 -11.65
N GLU A 55 18.07 11.48 -12.35
CA GLU A 55 16.83 11.28 -13.12
C GLU A 55 16.90 10.14 -14.15
N ALA A 56 17.98 10.09 -14.95
CA ALA A 56 18.15 9.06 -15.97
C ALA A 56 18.47 7.66 -15.40
N PRO A 57 19.42 7.51 -14.45
CA PRO A 57 19.65 6.24 -13.76
C PRO A 57 18.43 5.74 -12.97
N LEU A 58 17.69 6.62 -12.30
CA LEU A 58 16.49 6.26 -11.56
C LEU A 58 15.40 5.72 -12.50
N ALA A 59 15.19 6.34 -13.66
CA ALA A 59 14.26 5.83 -14.65
C ALA A 59 14.62 4.41 -15.12
N ALA A 60 15.91 4.15 -15.39
CA ALA A 60 16.39 2.81 -15.75
C ALA A 60 16.25 1.80 -14.60
N HIS A 61 16.54 2.19 -13.37
CA HIS A 61 16.39 1.36 -12.18
C HIS A 61 14.93 1.04 -11.86
N LEU A 62 13.98 1.92 -12.18
CA LEU A 62 12.54 1.65 -12.02
C LEU A 62 12.03 0.58 -13.01
N GLU A 63 12.72 0.37 -14.12
CA GLU A 63 12.45 -0.73 -15.06
C GLU A 63 13.09 -2.06 -14.61
N ASP A 64 14.09 -2.00 -13.71
CA ASP A 64 14.70 -3.16 -13.08
C ASP A 64 13.89 -3.60 -11.85
N LEU A 65 13.02 -4.58 -12.06
CA LEU A 65 12.19 -5.15 -10.99
C LEU A 65 13.00 -5.75 -9.83
N ALA A 66 14.19 -6.30 -10.09
CA ALA A 66 15.01 -6.91 -9.04
C ALA A 66 15.67 -5.83 -8.17
N TRP A 67 16.14 -4.76 -8.79
CA TRP A 67 16.62 -3.58 -8.07
C TRP A 67 15.50 -2.96 -7.23
N LEU A 68 14.33 -2.73 -7.83
CA LEU A 68 13.18 -2.13 -7.13
C LEU A 68 12.72 -3.00 -5.95
N GLU A 69 12.66 -4.32 -6.13
CA GLU A 69 12.33 -5.25 -5.04
C GLU A 69 13.35 -5.16 -3.90
N SER A 70 14.64 -5.12 -4.23
CA SER A 70 15.72 -5.00 -3.24
C SER A 70 15.61 -3.70 -2.43
N VAL A 71 15.42 -2.57 -3.12
CA VAL A 71 15.26 -1.25 -2.49
C VAL A 71 14.00 -1.20 -1.64
N ALA A 72 12.86 -1.70 -2.16
CA ALA A 72 11.60 -1.75 -1.42
C ALA A 72 11.71 -2.62 -0.16
N ARG A 73 12.36 -3.79 -0.27
CA ARG A 73 12.58 -4.69 0.87
C ARG A 73 13.45 -4.05 1.94
N ALA A 74 14.56 -3.41 1.53
CA ALA A 74 15.45 -2.72 2.46
C ALA A 74 14.74 -1.53 3.14
N HIS A 75 13.97 -0.75 2.37
CA HIS A 75 13.16 0.34 2.90
C HIS A 75 12.16 -0.15 3.94
N HIS A 76 11.32 -1.14 3.58
CA HIS A 76 10.34 -1.71 4.51
C HIS A 76 11.02 -2.30 5.75
N GLY A 77 12.15 -3.00 5.59
CA GLY A 77 12.89 -3.56 6.71
C GLY A 77 13.35 -2.52 7.74
N VAL A 78 13.80 -1.33 7.29
CA VAL A 78 14.16 -0.23 8.19
C VAL A 78 12.92 0.34 8.88
N VAL A 79 11.85 0.59 8.13
CA VAL A 79 10.61 1.16 8.68
C VAL A 79 10.01 0.21 9.73
N ASP A 80 9.89 -1.08 9.42
CA ASP A 80 9.37 -2.10 10.33
C ASP A 80 10.21 -2.22 11.61
N ALA A 81 11.54 -2.20 11.48
CA ALA A 81 12.45 -2.25 12.62
C ALA A 81 12.29 -1.04 13.55
N VAL A 82 12.08 0.15 12.98
CA VAL A 82 11.82 1.37 13.77
C VAL A 82 10.41 1.32 14.38
N THR A 83 9.39 0.91 13.61
CA THR A 83 8.00 0.77 14.08
C THR A 83 7.86 -0.20 15.25
N ALA A 84 8.67 -1.26 15.28
CA ALA A 84 8.69 -2.21 16.40
C ALA A 84 9.16 -1.60 17.73
N ARG A 85 9.81 -0.43 17.68
CA ARG A 85 10.40 0.25 18.85
C ARG A 85 9.72 1.56 19.15
N THR A 86 9.32 2.33 18.13
CA THR A 86 8.74 3.66 18.30
C THR A 86 7.83 4.01 17.12
N THR A 87 7.16 5.16 17.19
CA THR A 87 6.26 5.60 16.12
C THR A 87 7.03 6.34 15.04
N VAL A 88 6.79 5.94 13.79
CA VAL A 88 7.35 6.56 12.60
C VAL A 88 6.21 6.88 11.62
N LEU A 89 6.34 7.99 10.91
CA LEU A 89 5.59 8.34 9.71
C LEU A 89 6.41 7.82 8.52
N PRO A 90 6.05 6.68 7.93
CA PRO A 90 6.77 6.16 6.79
C PRO A 90 6.66 7.13 5.62
N LEU A 91 7.78 7.36 4.92
CA LEU A 91 7.80 8.16 3.71
C LEU A 91 7.69 7.27 2.47
N ARG A 92 7.39 7.88 1.33
CA ARG A 92 7.34 7.15 0.06
C ARG A 92 8.72 6.63 -0.30
N LEU A 93 8.76 5.45 -0.92
CA LEU A 93 9.98 4.87 -1.48
C LEU A 93 10.67 5.90 -2.39
N GLY A 94 11.99 6.04 -2.27
CA GLY A 94 12.76 6.96 -3.11
C GLY A 94 12.69 8.44 -2.67
N THR A 95 12.27 8.73 -1.44
CA THR A 95 12.39 10.09 -0.91
C THR A 95 13.85 10.42 -0.63
N ILE A 96 14.44 11.34 -1.40
CA ILE A 96 15.86 11.70 -1.34
C ILE A 96 16.07 13.20 -1.09
N TYR A 97 17.17 13.54 -0.40
CA TYR A 97 17.62 14.91 -0.18
C TYR A 97 19.11 15.02 -0.47
N ARG A 98 19.54 16.17 -1.00
CA ARG A 98 20.95 16.40 -1.35
C ARG A 98 21.88 16.29 -0.15
N ASP A 99 21.45 16.81 0.99
CA ASP A 99 22.24 16.90 2.21
C ASP A 99 21.35 16.98 3.48
N ASP A 100 22.01 16.93 4.64
CA ASP A 100 21.35 17.05 5.95
C ASP A 100 20.68 18.41 6.19
N GLU A 101 21.13 19.48 5.51
CA GLU A 101 20.53 20.82 5.65
C GLU A 101 19.15 20.87 5.00
N GLY A 102 19.01 20.27 3.81
CA GLY A 102 17.73 20.08 3.16
C GLY A 102 16.77 19.24 4.00
N ILE A 103 17.28 18.20 4.66
CA ILE A 103 16.49 17.34 5.56
C ILE A 103 16.01 18.14 6.77
N ARG A 104 16.89 18.90 7.43
CA ARG A 104 16.51 19.77 8.56
C ARG A 104 15.49 20.83 8.15
N THR A 105 15.63 21.40 6.96
CA THR A 105 14.67 22.36 6.41
C THR A 105 13.28 21.73 6.24
N MET A 106 13.21 20.51 5.70
CA MET A 106 11.96 19.76 5.60
C MET A 106 11.35 19.46 6.98
N LEU A 107 12.18 19.01 7.93
CA LEU A 107 11.74 18.72 9.30
C LEU A 107 11.17 19.97 9.97
N ALA A 108 11.86 21.10 9.88
CA ALA A 108 11.44 22.37 10.46
C ALA A 108 10.12 22.86 9.86
N ALA A 109 9.98 22.79 8.52
CA ALA A 109 8.76 23.21 7.82
C ALA A 109 7.56 22.29 8.14
N GLY A 110 7.78 20.98 8.24
CA GLY A 110 6.73 19.99 8.50
C GLY A 110 6.43 19.75 9.99
N ARG A 111 7.24 20.27 10.92
CA ARG A 111 7.17 19.97 12.36
C ARG A 111 5.76 20.05 12.95
N ALA A 112 5.05 21.13 12.65
CA ALA A 112 3.69 21.37 13.16
C ALA A 112 2.67 20.33 12.65
N ALA A 113 2.91 19.72 11.49
CA ALA A 113 2.09 18.66 10.93
C ALA A 113 2.54 17.26 11.37
N PHE A 114 3.84 17.03 11.57
CA PHE A 114 4.37 15.72 11.94
C PHE A 114 4.01 15.28 13.36
N LEU A 115 4.16 16.16 14.36
CA LEU A 115 3.97 15.78 15.76
C LEU A 115 2.54 15.30 16.07
N PRO A 116 1.46 15.99 15.62
CA PRO A 116 0.10 15.49 15.85
C PRO A 116 -0.16 14.14 15.16
N ARG A 117 0.42 13.93 13.97
CA ARG A 117 0.30 12.65 13.25
C ARG A 117 1.03 11.52 13.96
N LEU A 118 2.25 11.77 14.44
CA LEU A 118 3.02 10.81 15.24
C LEU A 118 2.24 10.44 16.51
N ALA A 119 1.69 11.43 17.22
CA ALA A 119 0.87 11.18 18.40
C ALA A 119 -0.38 10.33 18.08
N ARG A 120 -1.05 10.65 16.97
CA ARG A 120 -2.25 9.93 16.50
C ARG A 120 -1.96 8.47 16.13
N LEU A 121 -0.83 8.22 15.48
CA LEU A 121 -0.43 6.87 15.03
C LEU A 121 0.30 6.06 16.11
N GLY A 122 0.60 6.67 17.26
CA GLY A 122 1.29 6.00 18.35
C GLY A 122 0.52 4.78 18.85
N ARG A 123 1.21 3.64 18.98
CA ARG A 123 0.64 2.33 19.37
C ARG A 123 -0.46 1.81 18.45
N HIS A 124 -0.41 2.18 17.17
CA HIS A 124 -1.28 1.63 16.14
C HIS A 124 -0.46 0.94 15.06
N VAL A 125 -1.08 -0.04 14.42
CA VAL A 125 -0.55 -0.78 13.27
C VAL A 125 -1.59 -0.79 12.16
N GLU A 126 -1.13 -0.94 10.93
CA GLU A 126 -2.00 -1.07 9.78
C GLU A 126 -2.21 -2.54 9.41
N TRP A 127 -3.47 -2.90 9.16
CA TRP A 127 -3.87 -4.18 8.60
C TRP A 127 -4.55 -3.97 7.25
N GLY A 128 -4.05 -4.66 6.22
CA GLY A 128 -4.69 -4.72 4.91
C GLY A 128 -5.66 -5.88 4.85
N VAL A 129 -6.88 -5.64 4.35
CA VAL A 129 -7.86 -6.68 4.06
C VAL A 129 -8.29 -6.56 2.59
N LYS A 130 -8.03 -7.61 1.83
CA LYS A 130 -8.47 -7.74 0.44
C LYS A 130 -9.51 -8.84 0.35
N VAL A 131 -10.59 -8.59 -0.38
CA VAL A 131 -11.62 -9.59 -0.66
C VAL A 131 -11.71 -9.79 -2.16
N PHE A 132 -11.64 -11.05 -2.57
CA PHE A 132 -11.70 -11.46 -3.97
C PHE A 132 -12.95 -12.29 -4.22
N PHE A 133 -13.63 -12.05 -5.33
CA PHE A 133 -14.76 -12.86 -5.77
C PHE A 133 -14.28 -14.21 -6.33
N VAL A 134 -14.83 -15.30 -5.80
CA VAL A 134 -14.64 -16.66 -6.28
C VAL A 134 -15.91 -17.07 -7.04
N PRO A 135 -15.87 -17.12 -8.38
CA PRO A 135 -17.05 -17.53 -9.14
C PRO A 135 -17.38 -19.00 -8.81
N PRO A 136 -18.68 -19.34 -8.69
CA PRO A 136 -19.07 -20.72 -8.47
C PRO A 136 -18.59 -21.57 -9.64
N ALA A 137 -18.13 -22.79 -9.37
CA ALA A 137 -17.75 -23.72 -10.41
C ALA A 137 -18.95 -23.88 -11.36
N THR A 138 -18.81 -23.40 -12.60
CA THR A 138 -19.81 -23.69 -13.62
C THR A 138 -19.76 -25.18 -13.84
N GLY A 139 -20.81 -25.89 -13.40
CA GLY A 139 -21.00 -27.27 -13.80
C GLY A 139 -20.86 -27.31 -15.32
N GLY A 140 -19.95 -28.15 -15.82
CA GLY A 140 -19.77 -28.34 -17.26
C GLY A 140 -21.12 -28.60 -17.95
N PRO A 141 -21.19 -28.46 -19.28
CA PRO A 141 -22.45 -28.52 -20.02
C PRO A 141 -23.15 -29.87 -19.78
N GLY A 142 -24.09 -29.94 -18.82
CA GLY A 142 -24.67 -31.22 -18.41
C GLY A 142 -25.58 -31.23 -17.18
N GLY A 143 -25.80 -30.12 -16.48
CA GLY A 143 -26.72 -30.07 -15.34
C GLY A 143 -28.04 -29.38 -15.67
N ALA A 144 -28.93 -30.02 -16.44
CA ALA A 144 -30.32 -29.59 -16.55
C ALA A 144 -31.17 -30.34 -15.51
N PRO A 145 -32.14 -29.70 -14.83
CA PRO A 145 -33.19 -30.43 -14.13
C PRO A 145 -34.06 -31.17 -15.16
N ASP A 146 -34.45 -32.41 -14.86
CA ASP A 146 -35.40 -33.21 -15.62
C ASP A 146 -36.74 -32.47 -15.79
N GLU A 147 -36.91 -31.75 -16.90
CA GLU A 147 -38.22 -31.36 -17.44
C GLU A 147 -38.28 -31.69 -18.95
N PRO A 148 -39.42 -32.19 -19.45
CA PRO A 148 -39.52 -32.74 -20.78
C PRO A 148 -39.21 -31.69 -21.87
N ALA A 149 -38.25 -32.05 -22.72
CA ALA A 149 -37.76 -31.27 -23.85
C ALA A 149 -38.90 -30.87 -24.79
N THR A 150 -39.38 -29.63 -24.67
CA THR A 150 -40.09 -28.96 -25.76
C THR A 150 -39.01 -28.37 -26.67
N GLU A 151 -39.01 -28.79 -27.94
CA GLU A 151 -38.03 -28.48 -28.98
C GLU A 151 -37.69 -26.98 -29.08
N LEU A 152 -36.60 -26.55 -28.44
CA LEU A 152 -35.99 -25.25 -28.67
C LEU A 152 -34.92 -25.39 -29.74
N SER A 153 -34.87 -24.46 -30.70
CA SER A 153 -33.77 -24.43 -31.67
C SER A 153 -32.42 -24.31 -30.96
N PRO A 154 -31.32 -24.89 -31.49
CA PRO A 154 -30.00 -24.89 -30.85
C PRO A 154 -29.53 -23.49 -30.39
N GLY A 155 -29.84 -22.44 -31.17
CA GLY A 155 -29.53 -21.06 -30.80
C GLY A 155 -30.37 -20.52 -29.61
N ARG A 156 -31.63 -20.92 -29.47
CA ARG A 156 -32.47 -20.55 -28.32
C ARG A 156 -32.06 -21.29 -27.05
N ALA A 157 -31.67 -22.56 -27.16
CA ALA A 157 -31.14 -23.33 -26.04
C ALA A 157 -29.81 -22.75 -25.54
N TYR A 158 -28.90 -22.38 -26.47
CA TYR A 158 -27.64 -21.69 -26.14
C TYR A 158 -27.88 -20.34 -25.44
N LEU A 159 -28.75 -19.48 -26.00
CA LEU A 159 -29.05 -18.17 -25.41
C LEU A 159 -29.73 -18.31 -24.03
N ARG A 160 -30.59 -19.32 -23.84
CA ARG A 160 -31.20 -19.61 -22.53
C ARG A 160 -30.16 -20.08 -21.52
N GLY A 161 -29.25 -20.98 -21.91
CA GLY A 161 -28.13 -21.42 -21.07
C GLY A 161 -27.23 -20.26 -20.65
N ARG A 162 -26.84 -19.40 -21.61
CA ARG A 162 -26.02 -18.22 -21.35
C ARG A 162 -26.69 -17.21 -20.41
N ARG A 163 -28.01 -16.99 -20.56
CA ARG A 163 -28.77 -16.12 -19.64
C ARG A 163 -28.85 -16.71 -18.24
N HIS A 164 -29.06 -18.02 -18.11
CA HIS A 164 -29.10 -18.68 -16.82
C HIS A 164 -27.74 -18.62 -16.12
N GLU A 165 -26.66 -18.91 -16.84
CA GLU A 165 -25.28 -18.78 -16.36
C GLU A 165 -24.97 -17.35 -15.90
N GLN A 166 -25.38 -16.34 -16.68
CA GLN A 166 -25.21 -14.95 -16.32
C GLN A 166 -26.02 -14.58 -15.07
N HIS A 167 -27.29 -14.98 -14.97
CA HIS A 167 -28.09 -14.75 -13.76
C HIS A 167 -27.51 -15.44 -12.52
N THR A 168 -26.98 -16.65 -12.66
CA THR A 168 -26.31 -17.37 -11.57
C THR A 168 -25.05 -16.64 -11.13
N ARG A 169 -24.23 -16.17 -12.07
CA ARG A 169 -23.04 -15.38 -11.76
C ARG A 169 -23.40 -14.05 -11.10
N ASP A 170 -24.40 -13.34 -11.62
CA ASP A 170 -24.83 -12.05 -11.06
C ASP A 170 -25.33 -12.22 -9.62
N ARG A 171 -26.11 -13.27 -9.34
CA ARG A 171 -26.55 -13.61 -7.99
C ARG A 171 -25.37 -13.92 -7.07
N ALA A 172 -24.45 -14.79 -7.51
CA ALA A 172 -23.26 -15.12 -6.74
C ALA A 172 -22.39 -13.89 -6.46
N TYR A 173 -22.30 -12.97 -7.42
CA TYR A 173 -21.58 -11.71 -7.23
C TYR A 173 -22.23 -10.82 -6.18
N GLN A 174 -23.56 -10.71 -6.17
CA GLN A 174 -24.27 -9.96 -5.10
C GLN A 174 -24.05 -10.59 -3.72
N GLU A 175 -24.14 -11.93 -3.61
CA GLU A 175 -23.86 -12.65 -2.37
C GLU A 175 -22.40 -12.44 -1.90
N ALA A 176 -21.44 -12.36 -2.83
CA ALA A 176 -20.05 -12.03 -2.53
C ALA A 176 -19.87 -10.57 -2.05
N LEU A 177 -20.60 -9.61 -2.61
CA LEU A 177 -20.59 -8.22 -2.14
C LEU A 177 -21.17 -8.10 -0.72
N GLU A 178 -22.24 -8.83 -0.42
CA GLU A 178 -22.80 -8.90 0.94
C GLU A 178 -21.80 -9.51 1.92
N ALA A 179 -21.08 -10.56 1.53
CA ALA A 179 -20.00 -11.13 2.34
C ALA A 179 -18.87 -10.11 2.58
N ALA A 180 -18.41 -9.41 1.54
CA ALA A 180 -17.39 -8.37 1.67
C ALA A 180 -17.84 -7.23 2.60
N GLN A 181 -19.12 -6.85 2.57
CA GLN A 181 -19.69 -5.86 3.50
C GLN A 181 -19.70 -6.35 4.94
N ARG A 182 -20.04 -7.63 5.19
CA ARG A 182 -19.97 -8.21 6.54
C ARG A 182 -18.53 -8.22 7.08
N ILE A 183 -17.57 -8.60 6.25
CA ILE A 183 -16.15 -8.58 6.58
C ILE A 183 -15.69 -7.16 6.91
N HIS A 184 -16.03 -6.18 6.07
CA HIS A 184 -15.73 -4.77 6.32
C HIS A 184 -16.35 -4.27 7.63
N ALA A 185 -17.62 -4.58 7.90
CA ALA A 185 -18.29 -4.15 9.13
C ALA A 185 -17.61 -4.72 10.38
N ALA A 186 -17.20 -5.99 10.34
CA ALA A 186 -16.47 -6.64 11.43
C ALA A 186 -15.08 -6.01 11.66
N ALA A 187 -14.36 -5.71 10.57
CA ALA A 187 -13.06 -5.04 10.60
C ALA A 187 -13.17 -3.61 11.15
N ALA A 188 -14.08 -2.82 10.59
CA ALA A 188 -14.30 -1.41 10.94
C ALA A 188 -14.71 -1.23 12.41
N ALA A 189 -15.48 -2.18 12.97
CA ALA A 189 -15.85 -2.16 14.38
C ALA A 189 -14.66 -2.33 15.35
N ARG A 190 -13.48 -2.76 14.85
CA ARG A 190 -12.26 -2.98 15.63
C ARG A 190 -11.09 -2.08 15.20
N ALA A 191 -11.32 -1.21 14.22
CA ALA A 191 -10.36 -0.24 13.75
C ALA A 191 -10.69 1.15 14.30
N VAL A 192 -9.67 1.98 14.52
CA VAL A 192 -9.87 3.40 14.87
C VAL A 192 -10.05 4.27 13.63
N GLU A 193 -9.55 3.82 12.48
CA GLU A 193 -9.67 4.49 11.19
C GLU A 193 -9.63 3.45 10.06
N HIS A 194 -10.21 3.80 8.91
CA HIS A 194 -10.25 2.97 7.71
C HIS A 194 -9.99 3.82 6.46
N THR A 195 -9.27 3.26 5.50
CA THR A 195 -9.08 3.83 4.16
C THR A 195 -9.36 2.77 3.11
N ARG A 196 -10.12 3.11 2.06
CA ARG A 196 -10.35 2.23 0.91
C ARG A 196 -9.39 2.58 -0.23
N HIS A 197 -8.61 1.61 -0.68
CA HIS A 197 -7.76 1.75 -1.85
C HIS A 197 -8.55 1.45 -3.12
N ARG A 198 -8.12 2.04 -4.25
CA ARG A 198 -8.71 1.70 -5.56
C ARG A 198 -8.48 0.22 -5.83
N VAL A 199 -9.58 -0.48 -6.08
CA VAL A 199 -9.57 -1.84 -6.61
C VAL A 199 -8.97 -1.77 -8.01
N GLN A 200 -7.85 -2.46 -8.27
CA GLN A 200 -7.29 -2.55 -9.61
C GLN A 200 -8.23 -3.40 -10.47
N GLN A 201 -9.08 -2.74 -11.26
CA GLN A 201 -9.87 -3.37 -12.30
C GLN A 201 -9.03 -3.35 -13.59
N GLY A 202 -8.50 -4.50 -13.99
CA GLY A 202 -7.69 -4.61 -15.20
C GLY A 202 -7.76 -6.01 -15.80
N ALA A 203 -7.87 -6.07 -17.13
CA ALA A 203 -7.91 -7.29 -17.94
C ALA A 203 -6.57 -8.07 -17.99
N LEU A 204 -5.71 -7.89 -16.97
CA LEU A 204 -4.40 -8.55 -16.81
C LEU A 204 -4.47 -9.79 -15.90
N ALA A 205 -5.69 -10.27 -15.63
CA ALA A 205 -5.98 -11.37 -14.74
C ALA A 205 -6.61 -12.55 -15.51
N GLU A 206 -5.98 -13.05 -16.57
CA GLU A 206 -6.25 -14.43 -16.99
C GLU A 206 -5.78 -15.36 -15.86
N GLY A 207 -6.67 -15.69 -14.93
CA GLY A 207 -6.42 -16.61 -13.81
C GLY A 207 -6.33 -15.98 -12.41
N LEU A 208 -6.40 -14.66 -12.25
CA LEU A 208 -6.50 -14.02 -10.92
C LEU A 208 -7.96 -13.71 -10.59
N LEU A 209 -8.36 -13.96 -9.34
CA LEU A 209 -9.70 -13.68 -8.84
C LEU A 209 -9.98 -12.16 -8.89
N GLU A 210 -11.23 -11.78 -9.16
CA GLU A 210 -11.64 -10.37 -9.21
C GLU A 210 -11.58 -9.77 -7.81
N ASN A 211 -10.75 -8.74 -7.59
CA ASN A 211 -10.73 -8.01 -6.33
C ASN A 211 -12.01 -7.17 -6.23
N ILE A 212 -12.75 -7.32 -5.14
CA ILE A 212 -14.00 -6.57 -4.88
C ILE A 212 -13.87 -5.65 -3.67
N ALA A 213 -12.84 -5.81 -2.84
CA ALA A 213 -12.48 -4.90 -1.77
C ALA A 213 -10.96 -4.90 -1.53
N ASN A 214 -10.41 -3.71 -1.25
CA ASN A 214 -9.01 -3.48 -0.89
C ASN A 214 -8.96 -2.35 0.13
N ASP A 215 -8.99 -2.72 1.41
CA ASP A 215 -9.16 -1.79 2.52
C ASP A 215 -7.95 -1.87 3.47
N ALA A 216 -7.55 -0.73 4.03
CA ALA A 216 -6.57 -0.62 5.10
C ALA A 216 -7.26 -0.16 6.40
N TYR A 217 -6.87 -0.74 7.52
CA TYR A 217 -7.44 -0.48 8.83
C TYR A 217 -6.33 -0.10 9.81
N LEU A 218 -6.50 1.03 10.48
CA LEU A 218 -5.64 1.44 11.58
C LEU A 218 -6.19 0.80 12.86
N VAL A 219 -5.39 -0.04 13.50
CA VAL A 219 -5.81 -0.84 14.65
C VAL A 219 -4.84 -0.59 15.81
N ALA A 220 -5.36 -0.39 17.01
CA ALA A 220 -4.51 -0.32 18.20
C ALA A 220 -3.73 -1.63 18.35
N THR A 221 -2.42 -1.56 18.65
CA THR A 221 -1.54 -2.74 18.63
C THR A 221 -2.07 -3.88 19.51
N ASP A 222 -2.63 -3.55 20.68
CA ASP A 222 -3.22 -4.49 21.64
C ASP A 222 -4.57 -5.08 21.21
N MET A 223 -5.20 -4.52 20.17
CA MET A 223 -6.45 -5.01 19.58
C MET A 223 -6.24 -5.87 18.33
N SER A 224 -4.99 -6.07 17.88
CA SER A 224 -4.67 -6.80 16.65
C SER A 224 -5.27 -8.21 16.60
N ASP A 225 -5.14 -8.99 17.67
CA ASP A 225 -5.69 -10.35 17.72
C ASP A 225 -7.23 -10.35 17.64
N ALA A 226 -7.86 -9.40 18.33
CA ALA A 226 -9.30 -9.23 18.32
C ALA A 226 -9.82 -8.78 16.95
N PHE A 227 -9.07 -7.94 16.23
CA PHE A 227 -9.36 -7.55 14.86
C PHE A 227 -9.28 -8.77 13.93
N LEU A 228 -8.17 -9.52 13.95
CA LEU A 228 -7.97 -10.71 13.12
C LEU A 228 -9.05 -11.76 13.35
N ALA A 229 -9.42 -12.02 14.61
CA ALA A 229 -10.47 -12.96 14.95
C ALA A 229 -11.83 -12.52 14.38
N ALA A 230 -12.17 -11.23 14.47
CA ALA A 230 -13.44 -10.71 13.94
C ALA A 230 -13.52 -10.82 12.41
N VAL A 231 -12.44 -10.53 11.70
CA VAL A 231 -12.37 -10.67 10.23
C VAL A 231 -12.52 -12.13 9.82
N ARG A 232 -11.79 -13.05 10.47
CA ARG A 232 -11.88 -14.49 10.20
C ARG A 232 -13.28 -15.04 10.46
N GLN A 233 -13.89 -14.65 11.58
CA GLN A 233 -15.26 -15.06 11.90
C GLN A 233 -16.28 -14.55 10.88
N ALA A 234 -16.10 -13.34 10.33
CA ALA A 234 -16.99 -12.81 9.30
C ALA A 234 -16.81 -13.50 7.93
N ASP A 235 -15.61 -14.01 7.67
CA ASP A 235 -15.24 -14.80 6.48
C ASP A 235 -15.71 -16.26 6.54
N GLU A 236 -15.98 -16.80 7.74
CA GLU A 236 -16.47 -18.17 7.92
C GLU A 236 -17.77 -18.42 7.12
N GLY A 237 -17.74 -19.47 6.28
CA GLY A 237 -18.87 -19.87 5.44
C GLY A 237 -19.07 -19.04 4.17
N ALA A 238 -18.18 -18.08 3.87
CA ALA A 238 -18.28 -17.25 2.68
C ALA A 238 -17.60 -17.91 1.45
N GLU A 239 -18.24 -18.93 0.87
CA GLU A 239 -17.66 -19.75 -0.21
C GLU A 239 -17.39 -19.00 -1.53
N LEU A 240 -18.07 -17.87 -1.72
CA LEU A 240 -17.96 -17.03 -2.93
C LEU A 240 -16.91 -15.93 -2.82
N VAL A 241 -16.18 -15.87 -1.70
CA VAL A 241 -15.08 -14.93 -1.52
C VAL A 241 -13.83 -15.63 -1.01
N ARG A 242 -12.69 -15.01 -1.32
CA ARG A 242 -11.41 -15.30 -0.70
C ARG A 242 -10.91 -14.03 -0.03
N THR A 243 -10.67 -14.10 1.27
CA THR A 243 -10.13 -12.99 2.04
C THR A 243 -8.63 -13.15 2.24
N GLU A 244 -7.86 -12.10 1.96
CA GLU A 244 -6.44 -12.01 2.25
C GLU A 244 -6.19 -10.89 3.26
N ILE A 245 -5.53 -11.25 4.36
CA ILE A 245 -5.17 -10.30 5.42
C ILE A 245 -3.65 -10.15 5.42
N THR A 246 -3.15 -8.91 5.38
CA THR A 246 -1.72 -8.60 5.42
C THR A 246 -1.41 -7.65 6.58
N GLY A 247 -0.25 -7.82 7.21
CA GLY A 247 0.20 -7.01 8.33
C GLY A 247 0.71 -7.85 9.51
N PRO A 248 0.95 -7.24 10.67
CA PRO A 248 0.81 -5.80 10.91
C PRO A 248 1.90 -5.00 10.18
N TRP A 249 1.53 -3.90 9.55
CA TRP A 249 2.46 -3.00 8.87
C TRP A 249 2.62 -1.68 9.63
N ALA A 250 3.69 -0.94 9.34
CA ALA A 250 3.73 0.49 9.61
C ALA A 250 2.57 1.20 8.89
N PRO A 251 1.99 2.26 9.47
CA PRO A 251 0.74 2.86 8.99
C PRO A 251 0.93 3.77 7.76
N TYR A 252 1.41 3.22 6.66
CA TYR A 252 1.67 3.92 5.40
C TYR A 252 0.45 4.67 4.87
N SER A 253 -0.72 4.02 4.85
CA SER A 253 -1.95 4.62 4.31
C SER A 253 -2.50 5.75 5.17
N PHE A 254 -2.13 5.78 6.45
CA PHE A 254 -2.57 6.78 7.41
C PHE A 254 -1.53 7.88 7.66
N ALA A 255 -0.27 7.66 7.29
CA ALA A 255 0.79 8.65 7.42
C ALA A 255 0.69 9.79 6.37
N ALA A 256 0.14 9.51 5.19
CA ALA A 256 0.06 10.45 4.08
C ALA A 256 -1.17 11.39 4.10
N ALA A 257 -2.19 11.13 4.92
CA ALA A 257 -3.43 11.90 4.90
C ALA A 257 -3.31 13.31 5.57
N ALA A 258 -3.18 14.34 4.71
CA ALA A 258 -3.42 15.80 4.80
C ALA A 258 -2.67 16.69 5.83
N PRO A 259 -2.02 17.79 5.38
CA PRO A 259 -2.74 18.99 4.95
C PRO A 259 -2.75 19.18 3.43
N ASP A 260 -3.76 19.94 3.02
CA ASP A 260 -4.10 20.39 1.66
C ASP A 260 -2.98 20.26 0.61
N GLU A 261 -3.34 19.57 -0.47
CA GLU A 261 -2.69 19.69 -1.77
C GLU A 261 -2.87 21.13 -2.29
N THR A 262 -2.07 22.06 -1.78
CA THR A 262 -1.77 23.33 -2.45
C THR A 262 -0.36 23.78 -2.10
N GLY A 263 0.57 23.49 -3.01
CA GLY A 263 1.79 24.28 -3.18
C GLY A 263 3.09 23.66 -2.67
N ALA A 264 3.78 22.92 -3.56
CA ALA A 264 5.24 22.89 -3.80
C ALA A 264 5.65 21.49 -4.31
N GLY A 265 6.21 21.27 -5.50
CA GLY A 265 6.47 22.14 -6.63
C GLY A 265 6.80 21.23 -7.82
N SER A 266 5.99 21.29 -8.87
CA SER A 266 6.41 20.87 -10.20
C SER A 266 7.31 21.99 -10.74
N GLY A 267 8.61 21.72 -10.77
CA GLY A 267 9.61 22.62 -11.33
C GLY A 267 10.54 21.84 -12.25
N LEU A 268 9.98 21.11 -13.21
CA LEU A 268 10.68 20.78 -14.45
C LEU A 268 10.78 22.09 -15.23
N GLY A 269 11.87 22.81 -15.01
CA GLY A 269 12.26 23.93 -15.84
C GLY A 269 12.79 23.37 -17.15
N ASP A 270 12.00 23.54 -18.21
CA ASP A 270 12.48 23.50 -19.58
C ASP A 270 13.64 24.49 -19.72
N GLN A 271 14.85 23.98 -19.88
CA GLN A 271 15.91 24.65 -20.60
C GLN A 271 16.28 23.75 -21.77
N GLU A 272 15.50 23.85 -22.85
CA GLU A 272 16.04 23.57 -24.17
C GLU A 272 16.82 24.80 -24.64
N ASP A 273 18.13 24.58 -24.77
CA ASP A 273 19.01 25.32 -25.65
C ASP A 273 18.42 25.40 -27.07
N THR A 274 18.54 26.57 -27.68
CA THR A 274 18.69 26.64 -29.13
C THR A 274 19.74 27.72 -29.43
N GLU A 275 20.99 27.26 -29.56
CA GLU A 275 21.99 27.78 -30.50
C GLU A 275 21.32 28.17 -31.84
N ALA A 276 21.74 29.11 -32.68
CA ALA A 276 22.80 30.09 -32.75
C ALA A 276 22.58 30.82 -34.11
N THR A 277 23.37 31.87 -34.37
CA THR A 277 23.86 32.24 -35.72
C THR A 277 22.99 33.15 -36.62
N THR A 278 23.41 34.42 -36.61
CA THR A 278 23.80 35.25 -37.77
C THR A 278 22.74 35.72 -38.78
N GLY A 279 22.61 37.06 -38.85
CA GLY A 279 21.96 37.80 -39.93
C GLY A 279 21.74 39.25 -39.55
#